data_AF-A0A2V8YV77-F1
#
_entry.id   AF-A0A2V8YV77-F1
#
_cell.length_a   1.000
_cell.length_b   1.000
_cell.length_c   1.000
_cell.angle_alpha   90.00
_cell.angle_beta   90.00
_cell.angle_gamma   90.00
#
_symmetry.space_group_name_H-M   'P 1'
#
loop_
_entity.id
_entity.type
_entity.pdbx_description
1 polymer ?
#
loop_
_entity_poly.entity_id
_entity_poly.type
_entity_poly.pdbx_seq_one_letter_code
_entity_poly.pdbx_strand_id
1 'polypeptide(L)'
;IGKATTRGFHQSALSKQLSPPVKWSYRKLILWWARVFLSIGWIVFYVNTITKNSAAVLSFSLILFSGLSAITFLLLLVLFWRHNQSAYKRRYSQWERSFLCQRCGTLTERE
;
A
#
# COMPACT_ATOMS: atom_id res chain seq x y z
N ILE A 1 -3.25 43.02 13.37
CA ILE A 1 -4.25 42.09 12.81
C ILE A 1 -3.49 41.00 12.07
N GLY A 2 -3.39 39.79 12.63
CA GLY A 2 -2.65 38.67 12.02
C GLY A 2 -3.55 37.45 11.93
N LYS A 3 -3.90 37.03 10.71
CA LYS A 3 -4.60 35.76 10.46
C LYS A 3 -3.57 34.62 10.52
N ALA A 4 -3.49 33.96 11.68
CA ALA A 4 -2.82 32.67 11.79
C ALA A 4 -3.65 31.62 11.05
N THR A 5 -3.21 31.22 9.86
CA THR A 5 -3.84 30.16 9.09
C THR A 5 -3.30 28.83 9.60
N THR A 6 -3.90 28.25 10.64
CA THR A 6 -3.50 26.95 11.16
C THR A 6 -3.98 25.85 10.21
N ARG A 7 -3.15 25.45 9.25
CA ARG A 7 -3.32 24.19 8.48
C ARG A 7 -2.95 22.98 9.36
N GLY A 8 -3.60 22.86 10.52
CA GLY A 8 -3.46 21.70 11.41
C GLY A 8 -4.64 20.76 11.20
N PHE A 9 -4.39 19.57 10.66
CA PHE A 9 -5.40 18.51 10.59
C PHE A 9 -5.53 17.87 11.99
N HIS A 10 -6.08 18.61 12.96
CA HIS A 10 -6.42 18.06 14.27
C HIS A 10 -7.71 17.25 14.16
N GLN A 11 -7.59 16.00 13.75
CA GLN A 11 -8.68 15.03 13.84
C GLN A 11 -8.78 14.57 15.30
N SER A 12 -9.87 14.94 15.97
CA SER A 12 -10.24 14.35 17.25
C SER A 12 -10.37 12.82 17.10
N ALA A 13 -10.09 12.06 18.17
CA ALA A 13 -10.16 10.60 18.13
C ALA A 13 -11.51 10.09 17.57
N LEU A 14 -12.59 10.82 17.88
CA LEU A 14 -13.94 10.64 17.33
C LEU A 14 -13.99 10.78 15.79
N SER A 15 -13.40 11.84 15.23
CA SER A 15 -13.36 12.03 13.76
C SER A 15 -12.54 10.96 13.02
N LYS A 16 -11.49 10.43 13.67
CA LYS A 16 -10.67 9.35 13.11
C LYS A 16 -11.43 8.02 13.08
N GLN A 17 -12.33 7.80 14.03
CA GLN A 17 -13.18 6.62 14.13
C GLN A 17 -14.38 6.68 13.16
N LEU A 18 -14.85 7.88 12.84
CA LEU A 18 -15.90 8.14 11.84
C LEU A 18 -15.39 8.10 10.39
N SER A 19 -14.08 8.22 10.19
CA SER A 19 -13.50 8.20 8.85
C SER A 19 -13.65 6.79 8.25
N PRO A 20 -14.17 6.66 7.01
CA PRO A 20 -14.37 5.35 6.42
C PRO A 20 -13.04 4.60 6.28
N PRO A 21 -13.01 3.27 6.53
CA PRO A 21 -11.79 2.49 6.36
C PRO A 21 -11.34 2.60 4.90
N VAL A 22 -10.06 2.94 4.68
CA VAL A 22 -9.54 3.15 3.32
C VAL A 22 -8.92 1.85 2.80
N LYS A 23 -9.25 1.49 1.55
CA LYS A 23 -8.61 0.37 0.85
C LYS A 23 -7.14 0.62 0.62
N TRP A 24 -6.32 -0.42 0.72
CA TRP A 24 -4.92 -0.32 0.34
C TRP A 24 -4.81 -0.10 -1.17
N SER A 25 -4.04 0.92 -1.57
CA SER A 25 -3.95 1.31 -2.98
C SER A 25 -3.00 0.37 -3.73
N TYR A 26 -3.56 -0.47 -4.62
CA TYR A 26 -2.78 -1.30 -5.53
C TYR A 26 -1.85 -0.48 -6.42
N ARG A 27 -2.27 0.73 -6.81
CA ARG A 27 -1.43 1.62 -7.62
C ARG A 27 -0.14 2.00 -6.88
N LYS A 28 -0.23 2.29 -5.57
CA LYS A 28 0.97 2.56 -4.76
C LYS A 28 1.87 1.34 -4.66
N LEU A 29 1.29 0.15 -4.48
CA LEU A 29 2.04 -1.11 -4.47
C LEU A 29 2.78 -1.34 -5.80
N ILE A 30 2.07 -1.23 -6.93
CA ILE A 30 2.65 -1.43 -8.27
C ILE A 30 3.77 -0.42 -8.54
N LEU A 31 3.56 0.87 -8.22
CA LEU A 31 4.56 1.91 -8.44
C LEU A 31 5.81 1.68 -7.57
N TRP A 32 5.64 1.34 -6.30
CA TRP A 32 6.75 1.01 -5.41
C TRP A 32 7.50 -0.23 -5.90
N TRP A 33 6.76 -1.26 -6.31
CA TRP A 33 7.36 -2.48 -6.80
C TRP A 33 8.14 -2.27 -8.10
N ALA A 34 7.58 -1.53 -9.05
CA ALA A 34 8.25 -1.17 -10.28
C ALA A 34 9.55 -0.39 -10.01
N ARG A 35 9.52 0.58 -9.09
CA ARG A 35 10.71 1.34 -8.70
C ARG A 35 11.81 0.45 -8.12
N VAL A 36 11.45 -0.44 -7.19
CA VAL A 36 12.39 -1.39 -6.57
C VAL A 36 12.95 -2.33 -7.63
N PHE A 37 12.09 -2.93 -8.44
CA PHE A 37 12.49 -3.87 -9.50
C PHE A 37 13.45 -3.22 -10.50
N LEU A 38 13.15 -2.02 -10.99
CA LEU A 38 14.02 -1.28 -11.90
C LEU A 38 15.37 -0.93 -11.25
N SER A 39 15.36 -0.48 -9.99
CA SER A 39 16.60 -0.12 -9.29
C SER A 39 17.53 -1.31 -9.08
N ILE A 40 17.00 -2.45 -8.62
CA ILE A 40 17.80 -3.65 -8.37
C ILE A 40 18.19 -4.31 -9.69
N GLY A 41 17.28 -4.39 -10.66
CA GLY A 41 17.55 -4.94 -11.99
C GLY A 41 18.67 -4.19 -12.71
N TRP A 42 18.72 -2.86 -12.57
CA TRP A 42 19.79 -2.04 -13.11
C TRP A 42 21.15 -2.37 -12.49
N ILE A 43 21.22 -2.55 -11.17
CA ILE A 43 22.45 -2.93 -10.47
C ILE A 43 22.94 -4.30 -10.93
N VAL A 44 22.04 -5.29 -10.99
CA VAL A 44 22.38 -6.66 -11.46
C VAL A 44 22.86 -6.65 -12.90
N PHE A 45 22.20 -5.88 -13.77
CA PHE A 45 22.63 -5.69 -15.15
C PHE A 45 24.02 -5.06 -15.21
N TYR A 46 24.24 -3.95 -14.51
CA TYR A 46 25.52 -3.25 -14.47
C TYR A 46 26.68 -4.16 -14.03
N VAL A 47 26.51 -4.86 -12.89
CA VAL A 47 27.53 -5.79 -12.38
C VAL A 47 27.82 -6.90 -13.40
N ASN A 48 26.79 -7.43 -14.07
CA ASN A 48 26.98 -8.46 -15.08
C ASN A 48 27.71 -7.93 -16.33
N THR A 49 27.41 -6.71 -16.77
CA THR A 49 28.11 -6.08 -17.91
C THR A 49 29.60 -5.87 -17.63
N ILE A 50 29.95 -5.37 -16.43
CA ILE A 50 31.35 -5.16 -16.03
C ILE A 50 32.09 -6.48 -15.84
N THR A 51 31.48 -7.43 -15.14
CA THR A 51 32.13 -8.70 -14.79
C THR A 51 32.35 -9.59 -16.02
N LYS A 52 31.40 -9.60 -16.97
CA LYS A 52 31.44 -10.52 -18.12
C LYS A 52 31.85 -9.86 -19.44
N ASN A 53 32.09 -8.54 -19.47
CA ASN A 53 32.31 -7.77 -20.70
C ASN A 53 31.30 -8.09 -21.83
N SER A 54 30.10 -8.52 -21.46
CA SER A 54 29.06 -8.93 -22.41
C SER A 54 27.81 -8.11 -22.15
N ALA A 55 27.33 -7.45 -23.21
CA ALA A 55 26.07 -6.72 -23.20
C ALA A 55 24.84 -7.66 -23.32
N ALA A 56 24.99 -8.92 -22.90
CA ALA A 56 23.94 -9.91 -23.00
C ALA A 56 22.78 -9.54 -22.06
N VAL A 57 21.74 -8.96 -22.67
CA VAL A 57 20.50 -8.52 -22.02
C VAL A 57 19.81 -9.67 -21.27
N LEU A 58 20.02 -10.91 -21.74
CA LEU A 58 19.47 -12.13 -21.15
C LEU A 58 20.58 -12.94 -20.45
N SER A 59 20.89 -12.55 -19.23
CA SER A 59 21.85 -13.27 -18.39
C SER A 59 21.15 -14.13 -17.35
N PHE A 60 21.74 -15.28 -16.99
CA PHE A 60 21.19 -16.20 -15.98
C PHE A 60 20.81 -15.49 -14.67
N SER A 61 21.64 -14.55 -14.21
CA SER A 61 21.37 -13.73 -13.02
C SER A 61 20.12 -12.86 -13.15
N LEU A 62 19.85 -12.31 -14.33
CA LEU A 62 18.66 -11.50 -14.61
C LEU A 62 17.41 -12.38 -14.72
N ILE A 63 17.53 -13.59 -15.27
CA ILE A 63 16.42 -14.56 -15.33
C ILE A 63 16.02 -15.02 -13.93
N LEU A 64 16.99 -15.35 -13.06
CA LEU A 64 16.70 -15.71 -11.68
C LEU A 64 16.10 -14.55 -10.90
N PHE A 65 16.65 -13.35 -11.06
CA PHE A 65 16.12 -12.14 -10.43
C PHE A 65 14.69 -11.85 -10.87
N SER A 66 14.41 -11.89 -12.18
CA SER A 66 13.07 -11.65 -12.70
C SER A 66 12.08 -12.72 -12.22
N GLY A 67 12.46 -14.00 -12.23
CA GLY A 67 11.63 -15.09 -11.72
C GLY A 67 11.27 -14.92 -10.24
N LEU A 68 12.27 -14.69 -9.37
CA LEU A 68 12.04 -14.47 -7.94
C LEU A 68 11.22 -13.20 -7.67
N SER A 69 11.46 -12.13 -8.44
CA SER A 69 10.69 -10.89 -8.32
C SER A 69 9.22 -11.07 -8.70
N ALA A 70 8.93 -11.91 -9.70
CA ALA A 70 7.57 -12.18 -10.13
C ALA A 70 6.81 -12.99 -9.06
N ILE A 71 7.45 -14.01 -8.50
CA ILE A 71 6.88 -14.83 -7.42
C ILE A 71 6.58 -13.96 -6.20
N THR A 72 7.54 -13.14 -5.77
CA THR A 72 7.36 -12.24 -4.61
C THR A 72 6.28 -11.19 -4.86
N PHE A 73 6.19 -10.63 -6.08
CA PHE A 73 5.11 -9.71 -6.45
C PHE A 73 3.73 -10.35 -6.36
N LEU A 74 3.59 -11.57 -6.89
CA LEU A 74 2.33 -12.32 -6.83
C LEU A 74 1.92 -12.61 -5.39
N LEU A 75 2.87 -13.00 -4.53
CA LEU A 75 2.61 -13.18 -3.09
C LEU A 75 2.11 -11.88 -2.44
N LEU A 76 2.76 -10.75 -2.71
CA LEU A 76 2.33 -9.45 -2.19
C LEU A 76 0.94 -9.06 -2.69
N LEU A 77 0.63 -9.31 -3.96
CA LEU A 77 -0.70 -9.08 -4.52
C LEU A 77 -1.77 -9.93 -3.83
N VAL A 78 -1.51 -11.22 -3.59
CA VAL A 78 -2.44 -12.11 -2.89
C VAL A 78 -2.65 -11.66 -1.45
N LEU A 79 -1.59 -11.23 -0.75
CA LEU A 79 -1.70 -10.69 0.61
C LEU A 79 -2.51 -9.39 0.66
N PHE A 80 -2.23 -8.45 -0.26
CA PHE A 80 -3.00 -7.21 -0.40
C PHE A 80 -4.46 -7.49 -0.74
N TRP A 81 -4.71 -8.43 -1.66
CA TRP A 81 -6.06 -8.89 -2.00
C TRP A 81 -6.77 -9.45 -0.79
N ARG A 82 -6.15 -10.39 -0.08
CA ARG A 82 -6.75 -10.99 1.12
C ARG A 82 -7.06 -9.91 2.16
N HIS A 83 -6.14 -8.99 2.43
CA HIS A 83 -6.36 -7.89 3.36
C HIS A 83 -7.51 -6.99 2.91
N ASN A 84 -7.52 -6.59 1.64
CA ASN A 84 -8.51 -5.69 1.08
C ASN A 84 -9.89 -6.35 0.90
N GLN A 85 -9.97 -7.68 0.87
CA GLN A 85 -11.24 -8.38 0.77
C GLN A 85 -11.78 -8.79 2.13
N SER A 86 -10.93 -9.24 3.06
CA SER A 86 -11.37 -9.70 4.38
C SER A 86 -11.46 -8.57 5.40
N ALA A 87 -10.35 -7.84 5.59
CA ALA A 87 -10.24 -6.82 6.63
C ALA A 87 -11.06 -5.58 6.27
N TYR A 88 -11.05 -5.16 4.99
CA TYR A 88 -11.88 -4.04 4.55
C TYR A 88 -13.37 -4.36 4.70
N LYS A 89 -13.87 -5.52 4.22
CA LYS A 89 -15.30 -5.86 4.32
C LYS A 89 -15.76 -5.86 5.77
N ARG A 90 -14.98 -6.48 6.67
CA ARG A 90 -15.31 -6.56 8.09
C ARG A 90 -15.32 -5.18 8.77
N ARG A 91 -14.32 -4.33 8.48
CA ARG A 91 -14.25 -2.97 9.03
C ARG A 91 -15.34 -2.07 8.45
N TYR A 92 -15.67 -2.24 7.17
CA TYR A 92 -16.73 -1.49 6.52
C TYR A 92 -18.09 -1.86 7.10
N SER A 93 -18.40 -3.14 7.30
CA SER A 93 -19.66 -3.57 7.92
C SER A 93 -19.80 -3.09 9.37
N GLN A 94 -18.69 -3.03 10.12
CA GLN A 94 -18.68 -2.46 11.46
C GLN A 94 -18.91 -0.94 11.43
N TRP A 95 -18.23 -0.23 10.53
CA TRP A 95 -18.42 1.21 10.34
C TRP A 95 -19.87 1.55 9.94
N GLU A 96 -20.47 0.78 9.03
CA GLU A 96 -21.86 0.97 8.59
C GLU A 96 -22.88 0.78 9.73
N ARG A 97 -22.59 -0.10 10.70
CA ARG A 97 -23.41 -0.31 11.90
C ARG A 97 -23.15 0.73 13.00
N SER A 98 -22.05 1.48 12.90
CA SER A 98 -21.66 2.50 13.87
C SER A 98 -22.30 3.83 13.49
N PHE A 99 -23.29 4.30 14.24
CA PHE A 99 -23.86 5.62 14.04
C PHE A 99 -23.45 6.56 15.17
N LEU A 100 -23.33 7.85 14.85
CA LEU A 100 -23.00 8.86 15.84
C LEU A 100 -24.29 9.41 16.45
N CYS A 101 -24.45 9.27 17.77
CA CYS A 101 -25.55 9.92 18.46
C CYS A 101 -25.31 11.44 18.48
N GLN A 102 -26.08 12.18 17.68
CA GLN A 102 -25.92 13.63 17.53
C GLN A 102 -26.19 14.40 18.83
N ARG A 103 -26.89 13.79 19.79
CA ARG A 103 -27.23 14.39 21.09
C ARG A 103 -26.19 14.09 22.19
N CYS A 104 -25.60 12.89 22.16
CA CYS A 104 -24.67 12.42 23.21
C CYS A 104 -23.20 12.45 22.78
N GLY A 105 -22.92 12.60 21.48
CA GLY A 105 -21.56 12.57 20.92
C GLY A 105 -20.87 11.21 21.02
N THR A 106 -21.61 10.15 21.34
CA THR A 106 -21.10 8.78 21.48
C THR A 106 -21.39 7.94 20.23
N LEU A 107 -20.52 6.97 19.95
CA LEU A 107 -20.75 5.95 18.92
C LEU A 107 -21.61 4.85 19.50
N THR A 108 -22.71 4.53 18.83
CA THR A 108 -23.63 3.46 19.20
C THR A 108 -23.72 2.45 18.06
N GLU A 109 -23.72 1.17 18.40
CA GLU A 109 -23.88 0.06 17.44
C GLU A 109 -25.38 -0.21 17.24
N ARG A 110 -25.81 -0.44 15.99
CA ARG A 110 -27.19 -0.84 15.67
C ARG A 110 -27.33 -2.35 15.89
N GLU A 111 -28.18 -2.76 16.83
CA GLU A 111 -28.62 -4.16 16.99
C GLU A 111 -29.43 -4.66 15.79
#